data_AF-A0A4R5G2W6-F1
#
_entry.id   AF-A0A4R5G2W6-F1
#
_cell.length_a   1.000
_cell.length_b   1.000
_cell.length_c   1.000
_cell.angle_alpha   90.00
_cell.angle_beta   90.00
_cell.angle_gamma   90.00
#
_symmetry.space_group_name_H-M   'P 1'
#
loop_
_entity.id
_entity.type
_entity.pdbx_description
1 polymer ?
#
loop_
_entity_poly.entity_id
_entity_poly.type
_entity_poly.pdbx_seq_one_letter_code
_entity_poly.pdbx_strand_id
1 'polypeptide(L)'
;VQEDKLIKLPKYSLFEFEGGRRRLLASATELQKGNELMFSAHLVELLYHARRIDSFNSSEHLKYVSEHKKEFEKVLSCVENFANLYVDVEKNLSKIRAIADSVDNFSIEEISASFINLLTLTALGAPADFNFLGEKIPRKRYTSTKECLNATLIHQSVTGLYETRIDLSKLGEE
;
A
#
# COMPACT_ATOMS: atom_id res chain seq x y z
N VAL A 1 38.55 -9.15 3.82
CA VAL A 1 37.17 -9.06 4.36
C VAL A 1 36.82 -10.45 4.88
N GLN A 2 36.35 -10.60 6.13
CA GLN A 2 35.89 -11.90 6.64
C GLN A 2 34.47 -12.14 6.10
N GLU A 3 34.35 -12.84 4.97
CA GLU A 3 33.07 -12.99 4.25
C GLU A 3 31.96 -13.62 5.11
N ASP A 4 32.32 -14.54 6.00
CA ASP A 4 31.39 -15.27 6.87
C ASP A 4 30.75 -14.41 7.96
N LYS A 5 31.23 -13.17 8.14
CA LYS A 5 30.68 -12.20 9.09
C LYS A 5 29.83 -11.11 8.44
N LEU A 6 29.63 -11.19 7.13
CA LEU A 6 28.84 -10.20 6.39
C LEU A 6 27.40 -10.66 6.20
N ILE A 7 26.47 -9.77 6.53
CA ILE A 7 25.07 -9.91 6.13
C ILE A 7 24.90 -9.32 4.73
N LYS A 8 24.49 -10.15 3.77
CA LYS A 8 24.21 -9.71 2.39
C LYS A 8 22.74 -9.33 2.27
N LEU A 9 22.48 -8.09 1.87
CA LEU A 9 21.13 -7.53 1.71
C LEU A 9 20.83 -7.27 0.23
N PRO A 10 20.28 -8.27 -0.51
CA PRO A 10 19.85 -8.05 -1.89
C PRO A 10 18.62 -7.12 -1.96
N LYS A 11 18.28 -6.68 -3.18
CA LYS A 11 17.03 -5.98 -3.45
C LYS A 11 15.84 -6.81 -2.96
N TYR A 12 14.87 -6.14 -2.37
CA TYR A 12 13.68 -6.71 -1.71
C TYR A 12 13.94 -7.43 -0.39
N SER A 13 15.11 -7.25 0.24
CA SER A 13 15.28 -7.66 1.65
C SER A 13 14.18 -7.02 2.52
N LEU A 14 13.52 -7.83 3.33
CA LEU A 14 12.34 -7.44 4.11
C LEU A 14 12.75 -7.03 5.53
N PHE A 15 12.26 -5.87 5.97
CA PHE A 15 12.44 -5.34 7.31
C PHE A 15 11.09 -5.12 7.96
N GLU A 16 10.97 -5.49 9.24
CA GLU A 16 9.83 -5.16 10.09
C GLU A 16 10.27 -4.23 11.22
N PHE A 17 9.46 -3.20 11.45
CA PHE A 17 9.63 -2.19 12.47
C PHE A 17 8.57 -2.36 13.56
N GLU A 18 8.69 -1.57 14.63
CA GLU A 18 7.67 -1.46 15.65
C GLU A 18 6.29 -1.16 15.05
N GLY A 19 5.23 -1.71 15.64
CA GLY A 19 3.86 -1.60 15.14
C GLY A 19 3.55 -2.45 13.91
N GLY A 20 4.46 -3.33 13.47
CA GLY A 20 4.24 -4.24 12.34
C GLY A 20 4.38 -3.58 10.97
N ARG A 21 4.88 -2.35 10.91
CA ARG A 21 5.23 -1.68 9.64
C ARG A 21 6.37 -2.45 8.98
N ARG A 22 6.29 -2.65 7.68
CA ARG A 22 7.27 -3.41 6.88
C ARG A 22 7.78 -2.58 5.70
N ARG A 23 9.04 -2.78 5.37
CA ARG A 23 9.69 -2.17 4.19
C ARG A 23 10.55 -3.18 3.46
N LEU A 24 10.62 -3.01 2.15
CA LEU A 24 11.50 -3.77 1.26
C LEU A 24 12.67 -2.88 0.85
N LEU A 25 13.89 -3.42 0.81
CA LEU A 25 15.06 -2.70 0.33
C LEU A 25 14.98 -2.46 -1.18
N ALA A 26 14.90 -1.21 -1.61
CA ALA A 26 14.93 -0.87 -3.04
C ALA A 26 16.38 -0.77 -3.54
N SER A 27 17.21 -0.12 -2.73
CA SER A 27 18.64 0.13 -2.95
C SER A 27 19.31 0.44 -1.61
N ALA A 28 20.60 0.79 -1.61
CA ALA A 28 21.30 1.23 -0.40
C ALA A 28 20.70 2.49 0.25
N THR A 29 19.94 3.29 -0.50
CA THR A 29 19.40 4.59 -0.04
C THR A 29 17.88 4.68 -0.11
N GLU A 30 17.19 3.67 -0.64
CA GLU A 30 15.75 3.74 -0.86
C GLU A 30 15.01 2.49 -0.39
N LEU A 31 13.83 2.71 0.19
CA LEU A 31 12.90 1.67 0.65
C LEU A 31 11.60 1.67 -0.16
N GLN A 32 10.92 0.52 -0.11
CA GLN A 32 9.61 0.29 -0.70
C GLN A 32 8.63 -0.20 0.37
N LYS A 33 7.32 -0.07 0.10
CA LYS A 33 6.27 -0.56 1.01
C LYS A 33 6.36 -2.07 1.12
N GLY A 34 6.29 -2.60 2.34
CA GLY A 34 6.40 -4.04 2.64
C GLY A 34 5.14 -4.66 3.26
N ASN A 35 4.09 -3.87 3.48
CA ASN A 35 2.80 -4.34 4.03
C ASN A 35 1.80 -4.59 2.89
N GLU A 36 0.82 -5.45 3.15
CA GLU A 36 -0.29 -5.74 2.24
C GLU A 36 -1.63 -5.38 2.90
N LEU A 37 -2.49 -4.67 2.16
CA LEU A 37 -3.85 -4.35 2.60
C LEU A 37 -4.80 -5.47 2.18
N MET A 38 -5.52 -6.03 3.17
CA MET A 38 -6.56 -7.02 2.94
C MET A 38 -7.94 -6.39 3.06
N PHE A 39 -8.75 -6.54 2.01
CA PHE A 39 -10.16 -6.18 2.03
C PHE A 39 -11.03 -7.39 2.37
N SER A 40 -12.22 -7.13 2.91
CA SER A 40 -13.26 -8.15 3.05
C SER A 40 -13.80 -8.57 1.67
N ALA A 41 -14.35 -9.77 1.57
CA ALA A 41 -14.78 -10.34 0.29
C ALA A 41 -15.75 -9.44 -0.49
N HIS A 42 -16.73 -8.82 0.18
CA HIS A 42 -17.70 -7.92 -0.45
C HIS A 42 -17.05 -6.65 -1.03
N LEU A 43 -16.02 -6.09 -0.36
CA LEU A 43 -15.29 -4.95 -0.89
C LEU A 43 -14.40 -5.34 -2.07
N VAL A 44 -13.83 -6.55 -2.05
CA VAL A 44 -13.11 -7.10 -3.22
C VAL A 44 -14.06 -7.26 -4.41
N GLU A 45 -15.29 -7.73 -4.18
CA GLU A 45 -16.33 -7.85 -5.20
C GLU A 45 -16.72 -6.47 -5.76
N LEU A 46 -16.96 -5.48 -4.91
CA LEU A 46 -17.18 -4.09 -5.35
C LEU A 46 -16.06 -3.58 -6.25
N LEU A 47 -14.80 -3.75 -5.85
CA LEU A 47 -13.64 -3.33 -6.63
C LEU A 47 -13.50 -4.13 -7.94
N TYR A 48 -13.88 -5.41 -7.93
CA TYR A 48 -13.93 -6.24 -9.14
C TYR A 48 -14.92 -5.68 -10.17
N HIS A 49 -16.12 -5.27 -9.75
CA HIS A 49 -17.13 -4.66 -10.61
C HIS A 49 -16.71 -3.24 -11.04
N ALA A 50 -16.19 -2.42 -10.11
CA ALA A 50 -15.70 -1.07 -10.38
C ALA A 50 -14.61 -1.04 -11.47
N ARG A 51 -13.65 -1.98 -11.42
CA ARG A 51 -12.61 -2.11 -12.44
C ARG A 51 -13.14 -2.44 -13.85
N ARG A 52 -14.35 -3.00 -13.95
CA ARG A 52 -14.96 -3.48 -15.20
C ARG A 52 -16.17 -2.66 -15.63
N ILE A 53 -16.38 -1.49 -15.03
CA ILE A 53 -17.56 -0.68 -15.30
C ILE A 53 -17.68 -0.31 -16.79
N ASP A 54 -16.55 -0.10 -17.49
CA ASP A 54 -16.49 0.21 -18.93
C ASP A 54 -16.31 -1.02 -19.85
N SER A 55 -16.46 -2.24 -19.33
CA SER A 55 -16.29 -3.47 -20.12
C SER A 55 -17.49 -3.78 -21.03
N PHE A 56 -17.35 -4.76 -21.94
CA PHE A 56 -18.41 -5.14 -22.90
C PHE A 56 -19.75 -5.53 -22.22
N ASN A 57 -19.72 -6.00 -20.96
CA ASN A 57 -20.90 -6.26 -20.13
C ASN A 57 -21.16 -5.12 -19.12
N SER A 58 -20.92 -3.86 -19.51
CA SER A 58 -20.96 -2.69 -18.64
C SER A 58 -22.25 -2.56 -17.83
N SER A 59 -23.40 -2.95 -18.38
CA SER A 59 -24.70 -2.79 -17.71
C SER A 59 -24.82 -3.52 -16.37
N GLU A 60 -24.26 -4.73 -16.23
CA GLU A 60 -24.32 -5.49 -14.97
C GLU A 60 -23.34 -4.91 -13.94
N HIS A 61 -22.11 -4.60 -14.36
CA HIS A 61 -21.12 -3.98 -13.49
C HIS A 61 -21.56 -2.61 -13.01
N LEU A 62 -22.10 -1.77 -13.91
CA LEU A 62 -22.65 -0.46 -13.60
C LEU A 62 -23.79 -0.56 -12.60
N LYS A 63 -24.73 -1.51 -12.80
CA LYS A 63 -25.84 -1.73 -11.87
C LYS A 63 -25.32 -2.12 -10.48
N TYR A 64 -24.43 -3.12 -10.41
CA TYR A 64 -23.87 -3.58 -9.14
C TYR A 64 -23.18 -2.44 -8.38
N VAL A 65 -22.31 -1.69 -9.04
CA VAL A 65 -21.55 -0.59 -8.41
C VAL A 65 -22.49 0.54 -7.99
N SER A 66 -23.53 0.83 -8.77
CA SER A 66 -24.53 1.84 -8.42
C SER A 66 -25.30 1.48 -7.15
N GLU A 67 -25.73 0.21 -7.04
CA GLU A 67 -26.44 -0.30 -5.85
C GLU A 67 -25.55 -0.29 -4.59
N HIS A 68 -24.24 -0.48 -4.76
CA HIS A 68 -23.26 -0.56 -3.67
C HIS A 68 -22.40 0.71 -3.52
N LYS A 69 -22.77 1.83 -4.14
CA LYS A 69 -21.99 3.09 -4.14
C LYS A 69 -21.55 3.53 -2.74
N LYS A 70 -22.41 3.36 -1.74
CA LYS A 70 -22.12 3.75 -0.34
C LYS A 70 -20.96 2.96 0.29
N GLU A 71 -20.62 1.79 -0.25
CA GLU A 71 -19.54 0.95 0.27
C GLU A 71 -18.15 1.48 -0.07
N PHE A 72 -18.03 2.40 -1.04
CA PHE A 72 -16.75 3.07 -1.32
C PHE A 72 -16.23 3.84 -0.09
N GLU A 73 -17.10 4.34 0.79
CA GLU A 73 -16.67 4.96 2.06
C GLU A 73 -15.95 3.96 2.99
N LYS A 74 -16.37 2.69 2.98
CA LYS A 74 -15.68 1.61 3.71
C LYS A 74 -14.32 1.32 3.07
N VAL A 75 -14.24 1.30 1.74
CA VAL A 75 -12.95 1.15 1.03
C VAL A 75 -11.99 2.27 1.42
N LEU A 76 -12.45 3.52 1.41
CA LEU A 76 -11.66 4.69 1.80
C LEU A 76 -11.17 4.55 3.25
N SER A 77 -12.07 4.22 4.18
CA SER A 77 -11.73 4.02 5.58
C SER A 77 -10.68 2.92 5.80
N CYS A 78 -10.79 1.80 5.08
CA CYS A 78 -9.78 0.73 5.10
C CYS A 78 -8.41 1.22 4.61
N VAL A 79 -8.39 1.98 3.52
CA VAL A 79 -7.17 2.57 2.95
C VAL A 79 -6.54 3.57 3.92
N GLU A 80 -7.32 4.45 4.52
CA GLU A 80 -6.83 5.46 5.47
C GLU A 80 -6.24 4.82 6.73
N ASN A 81 -6.96 3.87 7.33
CA ASN A 81 -6.49 3.16 8.52
C ASN A 81 -5.16 2.46 8.25
N PHE A 82 -5.05 1.77 7.11
CA PHE A 82 -3.82 1.12 6.71
C PHE A 82 -2.68 2.12 6.41
N ALA A 83 -2.99 3.21 5.71
CA ALA A 83 -2.01 4.21 5.34
C ALA A 83 -1.45 4.98 6.55
N ASN A 84 -2.30 5.26 7.55
CA ASN A 84 -1.91 5.85 8.82
C ASN A 84 -0.95 4.95 9.61
N LEU A 85 -1.17 3.62 9.58
CA LEU A 85 -0.30 2.68 10.28
C LEU A 85 1.02 2.40 9.55
N TYR A 86 0.98 2.32 8.21
CA TYR A 86 2.06 1.68 7.47
C TYR A 86 2.69 2.51 6.36
N VAL A 87 2.10 3.62 5.91
CA VAL A 87 2.56 4.34 4.70
C VAL A 87 3.12 5.73 5.02
N ASP A 88 2.71 6.33 6.15
CA ASP A 88 3.16 7.65 6.64
C ASP A 88 2.84 8.81 5.69
N VAL A 89 1.58 8.93 5.24
CA VAL A 89 1.17 9.83 4.13
C VAL A 89 0.04 10.79 4.53
N GLU A 90 0.08 11.33 5.75
CA GLU A 90 -0.95 12.20 6.34
C GLU A 90 -1.45 13.30 5.38
N LYS A 91 -0.54 14.08 4.77
CA LYS A 91 -0.91 15.15 3.82
C LYS A 91 -1.70 14.64 2.61
N ASN A 92 -1.33 13.47 2.08
CA ASN A 92 -2.06 12.88 0.96
C ASN A 92 -3.44 12.38 1.43
N LEU A 93 -3.54 11.82 2.63
CA LEU A 93 -4.82 11.37 3.20
C LEU A 93 -5.77 12.55 3.43
N SER A 94 -5.29 13.66 4.00
CA SER A 94 -6.10 14.86 4.17
C SER A 94 -6.62 15.39 2.82
N LYS A 95 -5.79 15.38 1.78
CA LYS A 95 -6.19 15.77 0.43
C LYS A 95 -7.25 14.82 -0.13
N ILE A 96 -7.03 13.50 -0.04
CA ILE A 96 -7.97 12.47 -0.52
C ILE A 96 -9.32 12.60 0.18
N ARG A 97 -9.33 12.74 1.50
CA ARG A 97 -10.54 12.87 2.31
C ARG A 97 -11.35 14.11 1.93
N ALA A 98 -10.70 15.27 1.80
CA ALA A 98 -11.37 16.50 1.38
C ALA A 98 -12.04 16.39 0.00
N ILE A 99 -11.45 15.63 -0.93
CA ILE A 99 -12.05 15.38 -2.24
C ILE A 99 -13.22 14.38 -2.12
N ALA A 100 -13.04 13.33 -1.31
CA ALA A 100 -14.05 12.30 -1.08
C ALA A 100 -15.33 12.83 -0.41
N ASP A 101 -15.25 13.90 0.39
CA ASP A 101 -16.44 14.57 0.96
C ASP A 101 -17.38 15.12 -0.12
N SER A 102 -16.86 15.32 -1.34
CA SER A 102 -17.62 15.77 -2.51
C SER A 102 -17.86 14.66 -3.55
N VAL A 103 -17.70 13.38 -3.17
CA VAL A 103 -17.77 12.22 -4.08
C VAL A 103 -19.09 12.13 -4.85
N ASP A 104 -20.19 12.65 -4.29
CA ASP A 104 -21.50 12.64 -4.93
C ASP A 104 -21.61 13.54 -6.17
N ASN A 105 -20.66 14.45 -6.38
CA ASN A 105 -20.60 15.30 -7.58
C ASN A 105 -20.02 14.59 -8.81
N PHE A 106 -19.47 13.38 -8.64
CA PHE A 106 -18.79 12.63 -9.69
C PHE A 106 -19.66 11.50 -10.24
N SER A 107 -19.43 11.11 -11.49
CA SER A 107 -20.10 9.96 -12.07
C SER A 107 -19.65 8.65 -11.41
N ILE A 108 -20.45 7.60 -11.51
CA ILE A 108 -20.12 6.31 -10.91
C ILE A 108 -18.88 5.67 -11.56
N GLU A 109 -18.63 5.96 -12.83
CA GLU A 109 -17.43 5.59 -13.59
C GLU A 109 -16.19 6.32 -13.05
N GLU A 110 -16.29 7.64 -12.82
CA GLU A 110 -15.20 8.44 -12.24
C GLU A 110 -14.84 7.97 -10.84
N ILE A 111 -15.85 7.67 -10.02
CA ILE A 111 -15.68 7.09 -8.68
C ILE A 111 -14.98 5.74 -8.79
N SER A 112 -15.49 4.85 -9.65
CA SER A 112 -14.95 3.50 -9.84
C SER A 112 -13.48 3.54 -10.23
N ALA A 113 -13.13 4.32 -11.26
CA ALA A 113 -11.74 4.46 -11.71
C ALA A 113 -10.84 5.04 -10.60
N SER A 114 -11.34 6.04 -9.87
CA SER A 114 -10.58 6.70 -8.80
C SER A 114 -10.31 5.78 -7.62
N PHE A 115 -11.27 4.95 -7.21
CA PHE A 115 -11.09 4.00 -6.11
C PHE A 115 -10.18 2.83 -6.48
N ILE A 116 -10.13 2.43 -7.77
CA ILE A 116 -9.10 1.50 -8.24
C ILE A 116 -7.72 2.14 -8.18
N ASN A 117 -7.59 3.39 -8.62
CA ASN A 117 -6.32 4.12 -8.56
C ASN A 117 -5.85 4.35 -7.11
N LEU A 118 -6.77 4.57 -6.17
CA LEU A 118 -6.49 4.77 -4.74
C LEU A 118 -5.66 3.61 -4.15
N LEU A 119 -5.83 2.38 -4.65
CA LEU A 119 -5.07 1.20 -4.22
C LEU A 119 -3.55 1.36 -4.43
N THR A 120 -3.13 2.25 -5.33
CA THR A 120 -1.71 2.60 -5.54
C THR A 120 -1.06 3.13 -4.26
N LEU A 121 -1.83 3.81 -3.39
CA LEU A 121 -1.34 4.35 -2.13
C LEU A 121 -0.82 3.24 -1.21
N THR A 122 -1.55 2.13 -1.12
CA THR A 122 -1.29 1.03 -0.18
C THR A 122 -0.62 -0.19 -0.81
N ALA A 123 -0.53 -0.25 -2.14
CA ALA A 123 0.11 -1.35 -2.87
C ALA A 123 1.53 -1.64 -2.36
N LEU A 124 1.86 -2.92 -2.21
CA LEU A 124 3.21 -3.40 -1.91
C LEU A 124 4.19 -2.93 -2.99
N GLY A 125 5.42 -2.57 -2.59
CA GLY A 125 6.48 -2.19 -3.52
C GLY A 125 6.65 -0.69 -3.69
N ALA A 126 7.10 -0.29 -4.89
CA ALA A 126 7.52 1.06 -5.18
C ALA A 126 6.36 2.07 -5.17
N PRO A 127 6.50 3.22 -4.48
CA PRO A 127 5.51 4.29 -4.54
C PRO A 127 5.37 4.90 -5.95
N ALA A 128 4.14 5.19 -6.35
CA ALA A 128 3.81 5.81 -7.63
C ALA A 128 2.80 6.96 -7.44
N ASP A 129 2.86 7.93 -8.34
CA ASP A 129 1.84 8.98 -8.43
C ASP A 129 0.55 8.36 -8.94
N PHE A 130 -0.60 8.88 -8.53
CA PHE A 130 -1.91 8.47 -9.05
C PHE A 130 -2.89 9.63 -9.06
N ASN A 131 -4.02 9.47 -9.75
CA ASN A 131 -5.11 10.44 -9.74
C ASN A 131 -6.28 9.91 -8.92
N PHE A 132 -6.92 10.79 -8.16
CA PHE A 132 -8.11 10.50 -7.37
C PHE A 132 -9.15 11.60 -7.62
N LEU A 133 -10.27 11.25 -8.27
CA LEU A 133 -11.37 12.16 -8.60
C LEU A 133 -10.89 13.47 -9.26
N GLY A 134 -10.06 13.33 -10.30
CA GLY A 134 -9.50 14.45 -11.07
C GLY A 134 -8.24 15.09 -10.47
N GLU A 135 -7.92 14.82 -9.21
CA GLU A 135 -6.78 15.41 -8.52
C GLU A 135 -5.55 14.50 -8.53
N LYS A 136 -4.38 15.08 -8.83
CA LYS A 136 -3.11 14.35 -8.77
C LYS A 136 -2.64 14.22 -7.31
N ILE A 137 -2.33 12.99 -6.92
CA ILE A 137 -1.74 12.63 -5.63
C ILE A 137 -0.26 12.21 -5.85
N PRO A 138 0.71 13.00 -5.36
CA PRO A 138 2.12 12.69 -5.55
C PRO A 138 2.57 11.55 -4.65
N ARG A 139 3.52 10.75 -5.14
CA ARG A 139 4.13 9.68 -4.34
C ARG A 139 4.98 10.21 -3.18
N LYS A 140 4.93 9.51 -2.05
CA LYS A 140 5.95 9.61 -1.00
C LYS A 140 7.12 8.69 -1.34
N ARG A 141 8.33 9.23 -1.42
CA ARG A 141 9.56 8.42 -1.55
C ARG A 141 10.16 8.17 -0.17
N TYR A 142 10.72 6.99 0.03
CA TYR A 142 11.41 6.59 1.27
C TYR A 142 12.91 6.58 1.04
N THR A 143 13.53 7.76 1.00
CA THR A 143 14.94 7.97 0.59
C THR A 143 15.95 7.81 1.73
N SER A 144 15.61 7.01 2.75
CA SER A 144 16.50 6.70 3.87
C SER A 144 16.32 5.24 4.26
N THR A 145 17.42 4.52 4.37
CA THR A 145 17.51 3.14 4.85
C THR A 145 18.01 3.06 6.29
N LYS A 146 18.30 4.20 6.93
CA LYS A 146 18.89 4.26 8.28
C LYS A 146 18.01 3.58 9.32
N GLU A 147 16.69 3.69 9.19
CA GLU A 147 15.76 3.03 10.11
C GLU A 147 15.90 1.50 10.10
N CYS A 148 16.33 0.89 8.98
CA CYS A 148 16.51 -0.55 8.88
C CYS A 148 17.63 -1.08 9.79
N LEU A 149 18.59 -0.25 10.18
CA LEU A 149 19.72 -0.67 11.02
C LEU A 149 19.28 -1.11 12.42
N ASN A 150 18.14 -0.62 12.89
CA ASN A 150 17.55 -0.99 14.19
C ASN A 150 16.27 -1.84 14.03
N ALA A 151 16.00 -2.34 12.83
CA ALA A 151 14.80 -3.12 12.52
C ALA A 151 15.02 -4.62 12.66
N THR A 152 13.95 -5.41 12.57
CA THR A 152 14.05 -6.86 12.39
C THR A 152 14.19 -7.18 10.91
N LEU A 153 15.33 -7.73 10.49
CA LEU A 153 15.52 -8.31 9.17
C LEU A 153 14.82 -9.67 9.09
N ILE A 154 14.02 -9.88 8.05
CA ILE A 154 13.28 -11.12 7.82
C ILE A 154 13.79 -11.78 6.54
N HIS A 155 14.37 -12.96 6.67
CA HIS A 155 14.66 -13.85 5.56
C HIS A 155 13.53 -14.85 5.41
N GLN A 156 12.86 -14.81 4.26
CA GLN A 156 11.76 -15.71 3.94
C GLN A 156 12.22 -16.77 2.93
N SER A 157 11.76 -18.01 3.12
CA SER A 157 11.78 -19.03 2.08
C SER A 157 10.92 -18.61 0.87
N VAL A 158 11.04 -19.33 -0.26
CA VAL A 158 10.29 -19.02 -1.49
C VAL A 158 8.78 -18.97 -1.27
N THR A 159 8.23 -19.81 -0.38
CA THR A 159 6.80 -19.84 -0.05
C THR A 159 6.40 -18.92 1.09
N GLY A 160 7.37 -18.29 1.77
CA GLY A 160 7.14 -17.52 3.00
C GLY A 160 6.80 -18.37 4.24
N LEU A 161 6.78 -19.72 4.14
CA LEU A 161 6.38 -20.59 5.26
C LEU A 161 7.47 -20.74 6.32
N TYR A 162 8.74 -20.68 5.91
CA TYR A 162 9.88 -20.63 6.81
C TYR A 162 10.46 -19.23 6.82
N GLU A 163 10.67 -18.69 8.03
CA GLU A 163 11.27 -17.38 8.25
C GLU A 163 12.45 -17.49 9.23
N THR A 164 13.50 -16.72 8.97
CA THR A 164 14.54 -16.40 9.95
C THR A 164 14.50 -14.91 10.24
N ARG A 165 14.42 -14.54 11.52
CA ARG A 165 14.26 -13.17 11.97
C ARG A 165 15.50 -12.75 12.75
N ILE A 166 16.16 -11.69 12.29
CA ILE A 166 17.41 -11.18 12.84
C ILE A 166 17.15 -9.78 13.37
N ASP A 167 17.28 -9.61 14.68
CA ASP A 167 17.20 -8.30 15.32
C ASP A 167 18.51 -7.54 15.09
N LEU A 168 18.47 -6.52 14.23
CA LEU A 168 19.66 -5.76 13.86
C LEU A 168 20.08 -4.75 14.93
N SER A 169 19.19 -4.40 15.87
CA SER A 169 19.52 -3.46 16.95
C SER A 169 20.65 -3.96 17.86
N LYS A 170 20.81 -5.28 17.95
CA LYS A 170 21.87 -5.95 18.72
C LYS A 170 23.23 -5.96 18.02
N LEU A 171 23.31 -5.53 16.76
CA LEU A 171 24.55 -5.54 16.00
C LEU A 171 25.31 -4.22 16.19
N GLY A 172 26.53 -4.32 16.70
CA GLY A 172 27.38 -3.15 16.97
C GLY A 172 27.22 -2.55 18.36
N GLU A 173 26.50 -3.23 19.27
CA GLU A 173 26.56 -2.98 20.71
C GLU A 173 27.94 -3.44 21.24
N GLU A 174 28.59 -2.61 22.08
CA GLU A 174 29.78 -2.98 22.86
C GLU A 174 29.41 -3.77 24.13
#